data_AF-A0A179FJG3-F1
#
_entry.id   AF-A0A179FJG3-F1
#
_cell.length_a   1.000
_cell.length_b   1.000
_cell.length_c   1.000
_cell.angle_alpha   90.00
_cell.angle_beta   90.00
_cell.angle_gamma   90.00
#
_symmetry.space_group_name_H-M   'P 1'
#
loop_
_entity.id
_entity.type
_entity.pdbx_description
1 polymer ?
#
loop_
_entity_poly.entity_id
_entity_poly.type
_entity_poly.pdbx_seq_one_letter_code
_entity_poly.pdbx_strand_id
1 'polypeptide(L)'
;MAGLSCGHLFNTGYATKRCRARYIRHLKDRRERLKQLALTNLTFFESTSLGLHSSIVLDSRASEVVRILRDRGVKIPQALAIGSRSLPIFLDHRFSLQTAEFLFNLGFRDIDPFTNFTEGLTQIWSRWWAVSPEQVESLHWLSKHGLDLSRPLFPSSRSPQTQLRRGVCVAHIAFYDIGLKEFFFDFEVGEFKSIPLRWLASLLDSVLPVGLADNCRCRCCPGGCTPLIYLFKGIENPHWPSYASKHKYSSFLYHISVTEMATCWRVEDHIAAMRYMTFDAFEIRHTCCNPILLPQEGHCTDDLDSIEEDDASLNVFENLILEFEEELQKRAASTSSEPTVFVDFWETLWPARIAEENEKLAGSNISDSERRNAEELGVIWDDPVKLGCEPTPAPDKNPYETHQIEHWYYELEKISPA
;
A
#
# COMPACT_ATOMS: atom_id res chain seq x y z
N MET A 1 7.14 -20.69 19.61
CA MET A 1 7.19 -19.21 19.60
C MET A 1 8.46 -18.76 18.87
N ALA A 2 8.40 -18.59 17.55
CA ALA A 2 9.50 -18.03 16.78
C ALA A 2 9.43 -16.51 16.90
N GLY A 3 10.30 -15.92 17.74
CA GLY A 3 10.38 -14.47 17.89
C GLY A 3 10.62 -13.82 16.53
N LEU A 4 9.74 -12.88 16.16
CA LEU A 4 9.93 -11.99 15.02
C LEU A 4 11.27 -11.28 15.22
N SER A 5 12.30 -11.69 14.46
CA SER A 5 13.65 -11.14 14.56
C SER A 5 13.63 -9.69 14.09
N CYS A 6 13.35 -8.72 14.96
CA CYS A 6 13.42 -7.30 14.63
C CYS A 6 14.78 -6.95 13.98
N GLY A 7 14.76 -6.08 12.97
CA GLY A 7 15.98 -5.65 12.28
C GLY A 7 16.99 -4.98 13.22
N HIS A 8 18.24 -4.84 12.74
CA HIS A 8 19.36 -4.31 13.54
C HIS A 8 19.11 -2.90 14.11
N LEU A 9 18.22 -2.14 13.49
CA LEU A 9 17.99 -0.73 13.82
C LEU A 9 16.73 -0.51 14.65
N PHE A 10 15.78 -1.46 14.66
CA PHE A 10 14.55 -1.37 15.45
C PHE A 10 14.78 -0.92 16.90
N ASN A 11 15.68 -1.63 17.60
CA ASN A 11 15.97 -1.36 19.00
C ASN A 11 16.78 -0.07 19.21
N THR A 12 17.29 0.55 18.13
CA THR A 12 18.05 1.80 18.19
C THR A 12 17.16 3.04 18.05
N GLY A 13 15.86 2.88 17.79
CA GLY A 13 14.89 3.97 17.72
C GLY A 13 14.88 4.81 19.00
N TYR A 14 14.93 4.16 20.15
CA TYR A 14 14.93 4.79 21.48
C TYR A 14 16.33 5.21 21.99
N ALA A 15 17.40 4.88 21.26
CA ALA A 15 18.76 5.18 21.69
C ALA A 15 19.17 6.62 21.35
N THR A 16 20.03 7.22 22.19
CA THR A 16 20.63 8.53 21.88
C THR A 16 21.42 8.49 20.58
N LYS A 17 21.55 9.65 19.89
CA LYS A 17 22.35 9.78 18.65
C LYS A 17 23.77 9.21 18.81
N ARG A 18 24.40 9.44 19.97
CA ARG A 18 25.74 8.92 20.29
C ARG A 18 25.77 7.40 20.39
N CYS A 19 24.81 6.79 21.09
CA CYS A 19 24.71 5.34 21.21
C CYS A 19 24.45 4.68 19.85
N ARG A 20 23.54 5.24 19.05
CA ARG A 20 23.25 4.76 17.69
C ARG A 20 24.48 4.81 16.79
N ALA A 21 25.19 5.95 16.76
CA ALA A 21 26.40 6.09 15.97
C ALA A 21 27.51 5.11 16.41
N ARG A 22 27.66 4.89 17.72
CA ARG A 22 28.61 3.90 18.25
C ARG A 22 28.24 2.48 17.84
N TYR A 23 26.97 2.12 17.96
CA TYR A 23 26.46 0.81 17.54
C TYR A 23 26.72 0.55 16.06
N ILE A 24 26.39 1.51 15.18
CA ILE A 24 26.59 1.37 13.73
C ILE A 24 28.08 1.21 13.38
N ARG A 25 28.99 1.96 14.04
CA ARG A 25 30.43 1.77 13.83
C ARG A 25 30.91 0.39 14.26
N HIS A 26 30.41 -0.13 15.39
CA HIS A 26 30.71 -1.50 15.81
C HIS A 26 30.12 -2.55 14.86
N LEU A 27 28.95 -2.29 14.28
CA LEU A 27 28.37 -3.15 13.26
C LEU A 27 29.27 -3.21 12.02
N LYS A 28 29.73 -2.06 11.51
CA LYS A 28 30.72 -2.01 10.42
C LYS A 28 31.97 -2.81 10.76
N ASP A 29 32.60 -2.54 11.90
CA ASP A 29 33.80 -3.24 12.35
C ASP A 29 33.59 -4.76 12.41
N ARG A 30 32.44 -5.21 12.92
CA ARG A 30 32.06 -6.63 12.95
C ARG A 30 31.94 -7.21 11.53
N ARG A 31 31.33 -6.49 10.58
CA ARG A 31 31.22 -6.92 9.18
C ARG A 31 32.59 -7.03 8.51
N GLU A 32 33.48 -6.07 8.73
CA GLU A 32 34.84 -6.09 8.18
C GLU A 32 35.67 -7.24 8.75
N ARG A 33 35.59 -7.51 10.06
CA ARG A 33 36.27 -8.66 10.66
C ARG A 33 35.76 -10.00 10.14
N LEU A 34 34.46 -10.12 9.89
CA LEU A 34 33.89 -11.30 9.24
C LEU A 34 34.40 -11.44 7.80
N LYS A 35 34.44 -10.34 7.04
CA LYS A 35 34.98 -10.31 5.67
C LYS A 35 36.45 -10.74 5.62
N GLN A 36 37.28 -10.28 6.55
CA GLN A 36 38.68 -10.73 6.68
C GLN A 36 38.80 -12.21 7.05
N LEU A 37 37.96 -12.69 7.97
CA LEU A 37 37.90 -14.12 8.29
C LEU A 37 37.52 -14.94 7.04
N ALA A 38 36.60 -14.44 6.22
CA ALA A 38 36.22 -15.09 4.99
C ALA A 38 37.35 -15.08 3.95
N LEU A 39 38.02 -13.95 3.73
CA LEU A 39 39.14 -13.84 2.79
C LEU A 39 40.32 -14.77 3.13
N THR A 40 40.53 -15.08 4.40
CA THR A 40 41.59 -16.00 4.84
C THR A 40 41.23 -17.48 4.72
N ASN A 41 39.96 -17.83 4.56
CA ASN A 41 39.47 -19.22 4.57
C ASN A 41 38.76 -19.65 3.28
N LEU A 42 38.37 -18.71 2.42
CA LEU A 42 37.69 -18.98 1.16
C LEU A 42 38.65 -18.92 -0.02
N THR A 43 38.33 -19.65 -1.09
CA THR A 43 39.09 -19.55 -2.33
C THR A 43 38.90 -18.17 -2.99
N PHE A 44 39.79 -17.82 -3.91
CA PHE A 44 39.64 -16.59 -4.70
C PHE A 44 38.30 -16.55 -5.45
N PHE A 45 37.86 -17.69 -6.00
CA PHE A 45 36.60 -17.76 -6.74
C PHE A 45 35.39 -17.50 -5.84
N GLU A 46 35.31 -18.15 -4.67
CA GLU A 46 34.20 -17.95 -3.72
C GLU A 46 34.20 -16.54 -3.13
N SER A 47 35.37 -16.02 -2.75
CA SER A 47 35.47 -14.66 -2.23
C SER A 47 35.09 -13.61 -3.28
N THR A 48 35.40 -13.86 -4.55
CA THR A 48 34.97 -13.03 -5.67
C THR A 48 33.47 -13.14 -5.90
N SER A 49 32.91 -14.35 -5.94
CA SER A 49 31.48 -14.56 -6.15
C SER A 49 30.64 -13.94 -5.03
N LEU A 50 31.16 -13.87 -3.81
CA LEU A 50 30.55 -13.23 -2.64
C LEU A 50 30.80 -11.72 -2.56
N GLY A 51 31.60 -11.13 -3.46
CA GLY A 51 31.91 -9.70 -3.49
C GLY A 51 32.84 -9.24 -2.37
N LEU A 52 33.62 -10.13 -1.74
CA LEU A 52 34.45 -9.81 -0.58
C LEU A 52 35.67 -8.93 -0.88
N HIS A 53 36.04 -8.77 -2.15
CA HIS A 53 37.13 -7.88 -2.57
C HIS A 53 36.67 -6.44 -2.81
N SER A 54 35.35 -6.18 -2.78
CA SER A 54 34.81 -4.83 -2.87
C SER A 54 35.20 -3.99 -1.66
N SER A 55 35.28 -2.67 -1.79
CA SER A 55 35.43 -1.75 -0.65
C SER A 55 34.14 -1.61 0.19
N ILE A 56 33.04 -2.18 -0.28
CA ILE A 56 31.73 -2.16 0.37
C ILE A 56 31.73 -3.02 1.63
N VAL A 57 30.99 -2.55 2.65
CA VAL A 57 30.78 -3.29 3.90
C VAL A 57 29.90 -4.51 3.62
N LEU A 58 30.36 -5.70 4.03
CA LEU A 58 29.62 -6.95 3.88
C LEU A 58 28.31 -6.92 4.68
N ASP A 59 27.15 -6.90 4.02
CA ASP A 59 25.87 -6.87 4.73
C ASP A 59 24.83 -7.87 4.22
N SER A 60 24.30 -7.69 3.01
CA SER A 60 23.25 -8.55 2.44
C SER A 60 23.66 -10.02 2.35
N ARG A 61 24.95 -10.29 2.09
CA ARG A 61 25.53 -11.63 1.99
C ARG A 61 26.21 -12.12 3.27
N ALA A 62 26.12 -11.36 4.36
CA ALA A 62 26.85 -11.69 5.58
C ALA A 62 26.40 -13.04 6.18
N SER A 63 25.11 -13.37 6.09
CA SER A 63 24.57 -14.68 6.51
C SER A 63 25.07 -15.82 5.63
N GLU A 64 25.18 -15.61 4.33
CA GLU A 64 25.70 -16.59 3.37
C GLU A 64 27.19 -16.87 3.62
N VAL A 65 27.99 -15.83 3.86
CA VAL A 65 29.41 -15.96 4.25
C VAL A 65 29.56 -16.80 5.52
N VAL A 66 28.73 -16.55 6.54
CA VAL A 66 28.72 -17.34 7.77
C VAL A 66 28.36 -18.81 7.51
N ARG A 67 27.40 -19.07 6.63
CA ARG A 67 27.01 -20.43 6.24
C ARG A 67 28.19 -21.15 5.59
N ILE A 68 28.80 -20.56 4.56
CA ILE A 68 29.92 -21.17 3.82
C ILE A 68 31.12 -21.42 4.73
N LEU A 69 31.45 -20.49 5.63
CA LEU A 69 32.52 -20.68 6.60
C LEU A 69 32.24 -21.86 7.54
N ARG A 70 31.00 -22.00 8.01
CA ARG A 70 30.59 -23.11 8.86
C ARG A 70 30.63 -24.44 8.11
N ASP A 71 30.19 -24.46 6.85
CA ASP A 71 30.20 -25.65 6.00
C ASP A 71 31.65 -26.16 5.76
N ARG A 72 32.64 -25.27 5.85
CA ARG A 72 34.08 -25.59 5.81
C ARG A 72 34.70 -25.95 7.16
N GLY A 73 33.91 -26.03 8.22
CA GLY A 73 34.40 -26.32 9.57
C GLY A 73 35.17 -25.16 10.22
N VAL A 74 35.09 -23.94 9.67
CA VAL A 74 35.73 -22.76 10.27
C VAL A 74 34.98 -22.36 11.54
N LYS A 75 35.68 -22.28 12.66
CA LYS A 75 35.11 -21.82 13.94
C LYS A 75 34.90 -20.30 13.88
N ILE A 76 33.64 -19.87 13.84
CA ILE A 76 33.27 -18.45 13.81
C ILE A 76 33.18 -17.92 15.25
N PRO A 77 33.97 -16.91 15.65
CA PRO A 77 33.87 -16.31 16.97
C PRO A 77 32.45 -15.77 17.24
N GLN A 78 31.98 -15.89 18.48
CA GLN A 78 30.62 -15.44 18.85
C GLN A 78 30.37 -13.96 18.51
N ALA A 79 31.39 -13.10 18.64
CA ALA A 79 31.31 -11.69 18.28
C ALA A 79 31.03 -11.44 16.78
N LEU A 80 31.33 -12.41 15.91
CA LEU A 80 31.10 -12.36 14.47
C LEU A 80 29.88 -13.18 14.03
N ALA A 81 29.30 -14.00 14.91
CA ALA A 81 28.24 -14.95 14.58
C ALA A 81 26.94 -14.25 14.18
N ILE A 82 26.50 -14.38 12.93
CA ILE A 82 25.26 -13.77 12.43
C ILE A 82 24.16 -14.82 12.43
N GLY A 83 22.96 -14.45 12.88
CA GLY A 83 21.79 -15.34 12.80
C GLY A 83 21.41 -15.58 11.34
N SER A 84 20.90 -16.77 11.04
CA SER A 84 20.46 -17.16 9.68
C SER A 84 19.40 -16.22 9.08
N ARG A 85 18.70 -15.44 9.92
CA ARG A 85 17.67 -14.47 9.54
C ARG A 85 18.14 -13.01 9.60
N SER A 86 19.45 -12.74 9.58
CA SER A 86 19.93 -11.35 9.51
C SER A 86 19.53 -10.74 8.18
N LEU A 87 18.72 -9.69 8.25
CA LEU A 87 18.35 -8.90 7.09
C LEU A 87 19.44 -7.87 6.74
N PRO A 88 19.51 -7.43 5.48
CA PRO A 88 20.25 -6.22 5.11
C PRO A 88 19.79 -5.03 5.95
N ILE A 89 20.70 -4.12 6.26
CA ILE A 89 20.44 -3.01 7.18
C ILE A 89 19.40 -2.05 6.64
N PHE A 90 19.44 -1.77 5.33
CA PHE A 90 18.48 -0.88 4.68
C PHE A 90 17.11 -1.51 4.50
N LEU A 91 16.96 -2.81 4.75
CA LEU A 91 15.66 -3.46 4.76
C LEU A 91 14.87 -3.18 6.06
N ASP A 92 15.56 -2.76 7.13
CA ASP A 92 14.91 -2.19 8.31
C ASP A 92 14.63 -0.71 8.05
N HIS A 93 13.54 -0.40 7.34
CA HIS A 93 13.16 0.97 6.92
C HIS A 93 12.81 1.92 8.09
N ARG A 94 12.99 1.50 9.35
CA ARG A 94 12.78 2.31 10.56
C ARG A 94 14.04 3.07 10.95
N PHE A 95 14.63 3.77 9.99
CA PHE A 95 15.73 4.69 10.24
C PHE A 95 15.32 6.11 9.85
N SER A 96 15.94 7.10 10.48
CA SER A 96 15.85 8.47 9.99
C SER A 96 16.81 8.68 8.82
N LEU A 97 16.57 9.69 7.97
CA LEU A 97 17.51 10.10 6.92
C LEU A 97 18.94 10.29 7.44
N GLN A 98 19.10 10.93 8.59
CA GLN A 98 20.42 11.11 9.22
C GLN A 98 21.12 9.78 9.50
N THR A 99 20.35 8.75 9.85
CA THR A 99 20.88 7.40 10.09
C THR A 99 21.19 6.70 8.78
N ALA A 100 20.34 6.85 7.76
CA ALA A 100 20.56 6.34 6.40
C ALA A 100 21.86 6.89 5.80
N GLU A 101 22.02 8.21 5.84
CA GLU A 101 23.21 8.93 5.40
C GLU A 101 24.45 8.50 6.18
N PHE A 102 24.32 8.31 7.49
CA PHE A 102 25.45 7.85 8.30
C PHE A 102 25.90 6.43 7.93
N LEU A 103 24.95 5.52 7.70
CA LEU A 103 25.21 4.16 7.22
C LEU A 103 25.87 4.17 5.84
N PHE A 104 25.32 4.97 4.94
CA PHE A 104 25.89 5.15 3.61
C PHE A 104 27.31 5.72 3.70
N ASN A 105 27.56 6.77 4.46
CA ASN A 105 28.91 7.31 4.60
C ASN A 105 29.91 6.34 5.25
N LEU A 106 29.43 5.33 5.98
CA LEU A 106 30.27 4.26 6.55
C LEU A 106 30.57 3.10 5.59
N GLY A 107 30.00 3.08 4.39
CA GLY A 107 30.29 2.09 3.35
C GLY A 107 29.25 0.97 3.20
N PHE A 108 28.11 1.06 3.89
CA PHE A 108 26.97 0.20 3.59
C PHE A 108 26.36 0.64 2.26
N ARG A 109 26.41 -0.21 1.23
CA ARG A 109 25.93 0.09 -0.14
C ARG A 109 24.88 -0.90 -0.65
N ASP A 110 24.52 -1.90 0.15
CA ASP A 110 23.50 -2.89 -0.23
C ASP A 110 22.09 -2.27 -0.12
N ILE A 111 21.79 -1.33 -1.02
CA ILE A 111 20.57 -0.51 -1.02
C ILE A 111 19.36 -1.25 -1.59
N ASP A 112 19.57 -2.13 -2.57
CA ASP A 112 18.52 -3.00 -3.11
C ASP A 112 18.59 -4.38 -2.42
N PRO A 113 17.86 -4.58 -1.31
CA PRO A 113 17.87 -5.85 -0.58
C PRO A 113 17.24 -6.99 -1.38
N PHE A 114 16.48 -6.69 -2.43
CA PHE A 114 15.77 -7.67 -3.25
C PHE A 114 16.69 -8.35 -4.28
N THR A 115 17.92 -7.86 -4.45
CA THR A 115 18.95 -8.45 -5.33
C THR A 115 19.27 -9.89 -4.99
N ASN A 116 19.37 -10.21 -3.70
CA ASN A 116 19.90 -11.48 -3.22
C ASN A 116 18.91 -12.26 -2.33
N PHE A 117 17.69 -11.76 -2.13
CA PHE A 117 16.68 -12.41 -1.30
C PHE A 117 15.71 -13.23 -2.15
N THR A 118 16.01 -14.52 -2.29
CA THR A 118 15.15 -15.49 -3.00
C THR A 118 14.15 -16.18 -2.06
N GLU A 119 14.41 -16.18 -0.75
CA GLU A 119 13.57 -16.84 0.24
C GLU A 119 12.60 -15.86 0.91
N GLY A 120 11.31 -16.08 0.67
CA GLY A 120 10.22 -15.54 1.48
C GLY A 120 10.08 -14.03 1.41
N LEU A 121 9.74 -13.52 0.22
CA LEU A 121 9.15 -12.19 0.05
C LEU A 121 8.16 -11.96 1.20
N THR A 122 7.15 -12.80 1.42
CA THR A 122 6.17 -12.68 2.52
C THR A 122 6.69 -12.22 3.91
N GLN A 123 7.90 -12.61 4.36
CA GLN A 123 8.48 -12.16 5.65
C GLN A 123 9.07 -10.74 5.62
N ILE A 124 9.57 -10.29 4.48
CA ILE A 124 10.06 -8.92 4.31
C ILE A 124 8.88 -7.93 4.39
N TRP A 125 7.74 -8.30 3.83
CA TRP A 125 6.58 -7.44 3.60
C TRP A 125 5.78 -7.33 4.90
N SER A 126 5.81 -8.39 5.71
CA SER A 126 5.34 -8.38 7.10
C SER A 126 5.96 -7.32 8.00
N ARG A 127 7.02 -6.66 7.54
CA ARG A 127 7.72 -5.64 8.31
C ARG A 127 7.45 -4.24 7.80
N TRP A 128 7.04 -4.09 6.55
CA TRP A 128 6.69 -2.81 5.91
C TRP A 128 5.29 -2.33 6.27
N TRP A 129 4.53 -3.10 7.07
CA TRP A 129 3.17 -2.78 7.54
C TRP A 129 3.00 -1.51 8.40
N ALA A 130 4.02 -0.67 8.52
CA ALA A 130 3.97 0.54 9.35
C ALA A 130 4.58 1.76 8.66
N VAL A 131 4.12 2.12 7.46
CA VAL A 131 4.54 3.36 6.78
C VAL A 131 4.21 4.58 7.65
N SER A 132 5.24 5.18 8.24
CA SER A 132 5.20 6.52 8.84
C SER A 132 5.69 7.56 7.82
N PRO A 133 5.44 8.87 8.01
CA PRO A 133 6.03 9.94 7.20
C PRO A 133 7.54 9.78 6.94
N GLU A 134 8.30 9.33 7.94
CA GLU A 134 9.74 9.08 7.86
C GLU A 134 10.11 7.90 6.94
N GLN A 135 9.18 6.98 6.70
CA GLN A 135 9.39 5.83 5.82
C GLN A 135 9.19 6.19 4.35
N VAL A 136 8.23 7.04 4.01
CA VAL A 136 8.10 7.60 2.64
C VAL A 136 9.35 8.42 2.31
N GLU A 137 9.83 9.21 3.26
CA GLU A 137 11.09 9.93 3.16
C GLU A 137 12.30 8.98 2.97
N SER A 138 12.36 7.90 3.76
CA SER A 138 13.40 6.88 3.62
C SER A 138 13.33 6.14 2.29
N LEU A 139 12.14 5.82 1.78
CA LEU A 139 11.94 5.18 0.48
C LEU A 139 12.40 6.08 -0.67
N HIS A 140 12.06 7.37 -0.62
CA HIS A 140 12.57 8.37 -1.55
C HIS A 140 14.10 8.43 -1.49
N TRP A 141 14.70 8.47 -0.29
CA TRP A 141 16.15 8.42 -0.14
C TRP A 141 16.77 7.15 -0.72
N LEU A 142 16.19 5.97 -0.45
CA LEU A 142 16.67 4.69 -0.99
C LEU A 142 16.62 4.68 -2.52
N SER A 143 15.54 5.19 -3.12
CA SER A 143 15.41 5.34 -4.58
C SER A 143 16.54 6.20 -5.16
N LYS A 144 16.84 7.36 -4.55
CA LYS A 144 17.97 8.21 -4.97
C LYS A 144 19.34 7.56 -4.80
N HIS A 145 19.46 6.52 -3.98
CA HIS A 145 20.71 5.80 -3.71
C HIS A 145 20.80 4.43 -4.40
N GLY A 146 19.90 4.13 -5.33
CA GLY A 146 19.98 2.95 -6.20
C GLY A 146 19.01 1.81 -5.86
N LEU A 147 17.97 2.06 -5.06
CA LEU A 147 16.84 1.14 -4.97
C LEU A 147 16.07 1.16 -6.29
N ASP A 148 16.04 0.02 -6.98
CA ASP A 148 15.27 -0.14 -8.20
C ASP A 148 13.81 -0.45 -7.90
N LEU A 149 12.96 0.58 -8.00
CA LEU A 149 11.51 0.45 -7.83
C LEU A 149 10.85 -0.35 -8.97
N SER A 150 11.48 -0.44 -10.13
CA SER A 150 10.97 -1.20 -11.28
C SER A 150 11.21 -2.70 -11.18
N ARG A 151 12.02 -3.13 -10.19
CA ARG A 151 12.43 -4.51 -10.02
C ARG A 151 11.22 -5.45 -9.85
N PRO A 152 11.05 -6.46 -10.73
CA PRO A 152 9.99 -7.45 -10.59
C PRO A 152 10.16 -8.25 -9.31
N LEU A 153 9.06 -8.44 -8.59
CA LEU A 153 9.06 -9.19 -7.33
C LEU A 153 8.96 -10.70 -7.56
N PHE A 154 8.29 -11.12 -8.62
CA PHE A 154 8.04 -12.54 -8.91
C PHE A 154 8.63 -12.97 -10.26
N PRO A 155 9.96 -12.90 -10.47
CA PRO A 155 10.58 -13.14 -11.77
C PRO A 155 10.52 -14.60 -12.24
N SER A 156 10.25 -15.57 -11.37
CA SER A 156 10.48 -17.00 -11.68
C SER A 156 9.33 -17.96 -11.31
N SER A 157 8.17 -17.46 -10.91
CA SER A 157 7.09 -18.36 -10.46
C SER A 157 6.36 -19.02 -11.65
N ARG A 158 6.30 -20.36 -11.61
CA ARG A 158 5.66 -21.22 -12.62
C ARG A 158 4.20 -21.58 -12.29
N SER A 159 3.65 -21.12 -11.16
CA SER A 159 2.27 -21.48 -10.80
C SER A 159 1.22 -20.68 -11.60
N PRO A 160 0.07 -21.27 -11.96
CA PRO A 160 -1.01 -20.56 -12.64
C PRO A 160 -1.52 -19.33 -11.87
N GLN A 161 -1.64 -19.43 -10.54
CA GLN A 161 -2.03 -18.32 -9.65
C GLN A 161 -1.00 -17.17 -9.62
N THR A 162 0.25 -17.42 -10.03
CA THR A 162 1.27 -16.38 -10.19
C THR A 162 1.32 -15.75 -11.59
N GLN A 163 0.50 -16.18 -12.55
CA GLN A 163 0.42 -15.51 -13.86
C GLN A 163 -0.20 -14.11 -13.75
N LEU A 164 -1.22 -13.95 -12.91
CA LEU A 164 -1.79 -12.63 -12.55
C LEU A 164 -0.76 -11.71 -11.87
N ARG A 165 0.31 -12.28 -11.30
CA ARG A 165 1.32 -11.57 -10.50
C ARG A 165 2.59 -11.23 -11.28
N ARG A 166 2.64 -11.60 -12.56
CA ARG A 166 3.73 -11.19 -13.45
C ARG A 166 3.60 -9.69 -13.71
N GLY A 167 4.73 -8.99 -13.69
CA GLY A 167 4.78 -7.53 -13.85
C GLY A 167 4.68 -6.74 -12.53
N VAL A 168 4.23 -7.36 -11.43
CA VAL A 168 4.25 -6.70 -10.12
C VAL A 168 5.71 -6.48 -9.67
N CYS A 169 6.02 -5.22 -9.38
CA CYS A 169 7.35 -4.76 -8.99
C CYS A 169 7.33 -4.06 -7.62
N VAL A 170 8.51 -3.69 -7.12
CA VAL A 170 8.68 -3.00 -5.83
C VAL A 170 7.79 -1.76 -5.73
N ALA A 171 7.69 -0.97 -6.80
CA ALA A 171 6.85 0.23 -6.84
C ALA A 171 5.38 -0.09 -6.52
N HIS A 172 4.79 -1.08 -7.19
CA HIS A 172 3.37 -1.43 -6.99
C HIS A 172 3.05 -1.64 -5.52
N ILE A 173 3.85 -2.44 -4.82
CA ILE A 173 3.54 -2.73 -3.43
C ILE A 173 3.89 -1.55 -2.51
N ALA A 174 5.00 -0.84 -2.76
CA ALA A 174 5.35 0.33 -1.97
C ALA A 174 4.25 1.39 -2.00
N PHE A 175 3.64 1.63 -3.16
CA PHE A 175 2.54 2.56 -3.31
C PHE A 175 1.26 2.09 -2.64
N TYR A 176 0.94 0.80 -2.72
CA TYR A 176 -0.16 0.21 -1.96
C TYR A 176 -0.02 0.42 -0.44
N ASP A 177 1.18 0.15 0.10
CA ASP A 177 1.44 0.33 1.53
C ASP A 177 1.36 1.80 1.96
N ILE A 178 1.78 2.74 1.10
CA ILE A 178 1.61 4.18 1.32
C ILE A 178 0.12 4.52 1.41
N GLY A 179 -0.68 4.09 0.43
CA GLY A 179 -2.11 4.39 0.36
C GLY A 179 -2.89 3.85 1.56
N LEU A 180 -2.58 2.62 1.97
CA LEU A 180 -3.18 1.97 3.14
C LEU A 180 -3.01 2.76 4.43
N LYS A 181 -1.93 3.53 4.56
CA LYS A 181 -1.58 4.22 5.80
C LYS A 181 -2.02 5.67 5.85
N GLU A 182 -2.13 6.36 4.72
CA GLU A 182 -2.81 7.66 4.67
C GLU A 182 -4.21 7.59 5.31
N PHE A 183 -4.96 6.52 5.06
CA PHE A 183 -6.30 6.32 5.60
C PHE A 183 -6.33 5.90 7.09
N PHE A 184 -5.26 5.27 7.59
CA PHE A 184 -5.21 4.74 8.96
C PHE A 184 -4.98 5.84 10.02
N PHE A 185 -4.35 6.95 9.65
CA PHE A 185 -4.01 8.04 10.56
C PHE A 185 -5.09 9.13 10.68
N ASP A 186 -6.19 9.00 9.93
CA ASP A 186 -7.37 9.87 10.08
C ASP A 186 -8.23 9.51 11.31
N PHE A 187 -7.97 8.35 11.95
CA PHE A 187 -8.84 7.79 12.99
C PHE A 187 -8.54 8.22 14.44
N GLU A 188 -7.35 8.74 14.77
CA GLU A 188 -7.00 9.02 16.17
C GLU A 188 -6.20 10.32 16.38
N VAL A 189 -6.90 11.34 16.90
CA VAL A 189 -6.39 12.40 17.79
C VAL A 189 -5.31 13.35 17.23
N GLY A 190 -5.77 14.47 16.64
CA GLY A 190 -5.35 15.81 17.06
C GLY A 190 -4.02 16.41 16.58
N GLU A 191 -3.04 15.66 16.10
CA GLU A 191 -1.81 16.24 15.53
C GLU A 191 -1.36 15.49 14.25
N PHE A 192 -1.91 15.93 13.12
CA PHE A 192 -1.50 15.49 11.79
C PHE A 192 0.00 15.73 11.57
N LYS A 193 0.75 14.66 11.32
CA LYS A 193 1.91 14.74 10.43
C LYS A 193 1.49 14.12 9.11
N SER A 194 0.91 14.94 8.23
CA SER A 194 0.69 14.55 6.84
C SER A 194 1.96 13.91 6.29
N ILE A 195 1.82 12.85 5.48
CA ILE A 195 2.95 12.35 4.72
C ILE A 195 3.52 13.55 3.96
N PRO A 196 4.85 13.74 3.92
CA PRO A 196 5.40 14.89 3.23
C PRO A 196 5.12 14.70 1.75
N LEU A 197 4.08 15.37 1.25
CA LEU A 197 3.57 15.24 -0.13
C LEU A 197 4.68 15.40 -1.16
N ARG A 198 5.70 16.22 -0.86
CA ARG A 198 6.91 16.38 -1.68
C ARG A 198 7.67 15.06 -1.95
N TRP A 199 7.68 14.11 -1.02
CA TRP A 199 8.39 12.84 -1.16
C TRP A 199 7.57 11.82 -1.94
N LEU A 200 6.27 11.74 -1.64
CA LEU A 200 5.33 10.97 -2.45
C LEU A 200 5.35 11.45 -3.90
N ALA A 201 5.35 12.77 -4.08
CA ALA A 201 5.45 13.41 -5.36
C ALA A 201 6.69 13.01 -6.13
N SER A 202 7.86 13.15 -5.50
CA SER A 202 9.12 12.79 -6.16
C SER A 202 9.21 11.31 -6.47
N LEU A 203 8.58 10.43 -5.67
CA LEU A 203 8.50 9.00 -5.96
C LEU A 203 7.60 8.73 -7.17
N LEU A 204 6.41 9.33 -7.23
CA LEU A 204 5.49 9.19 -8.37
C LEU A 204 6.13 9.71 -9.66
N ASP A 205 6.77 10.89 -9.62
CA ASP A 205 7.50 11.46 -10.75
C ASP A 205 8.62 10.55 -11.27
N SER A 206 9.25 9.77 -10.38
CA SER A 206 10.26 8.79 -10.78
C SER A 206 9.70 7.49 -11.37
N VAL A 207 8.44 7.16 -11.09
CA VAL A 207 7.84 5.86 -11.37
C VAL A 207 6.85 5.90 -12.52
N LEU A 208 5.99 6.93 -12.57
CA LEU A 208 4.94 7.05 -13.59
C LEU A 208 5.48 7.08 -15.03
N PRO A 209 6.54 7.86 -15.35
CA PRO A 209 7.06 7.91 -16.72
C PRO A 209 7.58 6.56 -17.24
N VAL A 210 7.97 5.65 -16.34
CA VAL A 210 8.48 4.32 -16.68
C VAL A 210 7.36 3.41 -17.20
N GLY A 211 6.10 3.71 -16.91
CA GLY A 211 4.95 2.92 -17.39
C GLY A 211 4.92 1.51 -16.80
N LEU A 212 5.26 1.39 -15.51
CA LEU A 212 5.20 0.12 -14.79
C LEU A 212 3.72 -0.29 -14.65
N ALA A 213 3.29 -1.28 -15.43
CA ALA A 213 1.98 -1.90 -15.29
C ALA A 213 2.16 -3.40 -15.05
N ASP A 214 1.34 -3.97 -14.18
CA ASP A 214 1.28 -5.42 -14.00
C ASP A 214 0.51 -6.10 -15.15
N ASN A 215 0.38 -7.43 -15.11
CA ASN A 215 -0.38 -8.18 -16.11
C ASN A 215 -1.89 -8.32 -15.78
N CYS A 216 -2.44 -7.42 -14.96
CA CYS A 216 -3.87 -7.39 -14.67
C CYS A 216 -4.68 -7.21 -15.97
N ARG A 217 -5.85 -7.87 -16.03
CA ARG A 217 -6.78 -7.82 -17.19
C ARG A 217 -8.19 -7.37 -16.81
N CYS A 218 -8.30 -6.77 -15.65
CA CYS A 218 -9.52 -6.20 -15.10
C CYS A 218 -10.00 -5.06 -16.02
N ARG A 219 -11.30 -4.96 -16.29
CA ARG A 219 -11.85 -3.96 -17.23
C ARG A 219 -11.57 -2.51 -16.81
N CYS A 220 -11.39 -2.27 -15.50
CA CYS A 220 -11.00 -0.96 -14.99
C CYS A 220 -9.57 -0.56 -15.38
N CYS A 221 -8.70 -1.51 -15.74
CA CYS A 221 -7.31 -1.28 -16.10
C CYS A 221 -6.88 -2.22 -17.24
N PRO A 222 -7.33 -1.98 -18.49
CA PRO A 222 -7.07 -2.89 -19.61
C PRO A 222 -5.57 -3.01 -19.96
N GLY A 223 -4.76 -2.00 -19.63
CA GLY A 223 -3.31 -2.00 -19.79
C GLY A 223 -2.52 -2.55 -18.60
N GLY A 224 -3.19 -3.11 -17.58
CA GLY A 224 -2.59 -3.48 -16.31
C GLY A 224 -2.72 -2.39 -15.23
N CYS A 225 -2.64 -2.78 -13.97
CA CYS A 225 -2.65 -1.85 -12.85
C CYS A 225 -1.25 -1.25 -12.66
N THR A 226 -1.16 0.07 -12.58
CA THR A 226 0.10 0.80 -12.33
C THR A 226 0.34 0.99 -10.83
N PRO A 227 1.54 1.45 -10.40
CA PRO A 227 1.78 1.85 -9.02
C PRO A 227 0.80 2.90 -8.49
N LEU A 228 0.31 3.81 -9.32
CA LEU A 228 -0.73 4.76 -8.93
C LEU A 228 -2.06 4.06 -8.61
N ILE A 229 -2.45 3.07 -9.42
CA ILE A 229 -3.64 2.27 -9.12
C ILE A 229 -3.43 1.46 -7.83
N TYR A 230 -2.23 0.96 -7.59
CA TYR A 230 -1.91 0.30 -6.32
C TYR A 230 -2.00 1.27 -5.12
N LEU A 231 -1.60 2.53 -5.28
CA LEU A 231 -1.81 3.57 -4.26
C LEU A 231 -3.30 3.68 -3.90
N PHE A 232 -4.17 3.82 -4.89
CA PHE A 232 -5.62 3.92 -4.66
C PHE A 232 -6.22 2.66 -4.03
N LYS A 233 -5.83 1.47 -4.49
CA LYS A 233 -6.21 0.20 -3.85
C LYS A 233 -5.85 0.15 -2.37
N GLY A 234 -4.72 0.77 -2.01
CA GLY A 234 -4.30 0.90 -0.61
C GLY A 234 -5.26 1.77 0.18
N ILE A 235 -5.61 2.93 -0.36
CA ILE A 235 -6.55 3.89 0.24
C ILE A 235 -7.93 3.26 0.46
N GLU A 236 -8.41 2.48 -0.52
CA GLU A 236 -9.77 1.91 -0.53
C GLU A 236 -9.93 0.57 0.19
N ASN A 237 -8.91 0.09 0.91
CA ASN A 237 -8.85 -1.28 1.39
C ASN A 237 -10.12 -1.73 2.17
N PRO A 238 -10.85 -2.76 1.67
CA PRO A 238 -12.14 -3.18 2.21
C PRO A 238 -12.09 -3.92 3.54
N HIS A 239 -10.90 -4.27 4.06
CA HIS A 239 -10.79 -5.02 5.32
C HIS A 239 -11.14 -4.21 6.58
N TRP A 240 -11.49 -2.92 6.46
CA TRP A 240 -11.84 -2.05 7.57
C TRP A 240 -13.34 -1.68 7.50
N PRO A 241 -14.22 -2.43 8.18
CA PRO A 241 -15.69 -2.31 8.04
C PRO A 241 -16.29 -1.01 8.57
N SER A 242 -15.50 -0.11 9.17
CA SER A 242 -16.04 1.02 9.94
C SER A 242 -16.36 2.28 9.12
N TYR A 243 -16.07 2.33 7.82
CA TYR A 243 -16.51 3.42 6.95
C TYR A 243 -17.58 2.95 5.97
N ALA A 244 -18.83 3.21 6.36
CA ALA A 244 -19.97 3.16 5.47
C ALA A 244 -19.75 4.05 4.23
N SER A 245 -20.22 3.57 3.09
CA SER A 245 -20.13 4.07 1.70
C SER A 245 -20.19 5.59 1.44
N LYS A 246 -20.57 6.43 2.40
CA LYS A 246 -20.77 7.88 2.20
C LYS A 246 -19.51 8.74 2.27
N HIS A 247 -18.42 8.26 2.88
CA HIS A 247 -17.17 9.03 3.01
C HIS A 247 -16.05 8.61 2.06
N LYS A 248 -16.23 7.52 1.29
CA LYS A 248 -15.24 6.99 0.36
C LYS A 248 -14.83 8.04 -0.67
N TYR A 249 -15.80 8.66 -1.33
CA TYR A 249 -15.54 9.62 -2.42
C TYR A 249 -14.91 10.93 -1.95
N SER A 250 -15.33 11.47 -0.81
CA SER A 250 -14.84 12.78 -0.32
C SER A 250 -13.38 12.73 0.15
N SER A 251 -13.00 11.66 0.86
CA SER A 251 -11.60 11.45 1.29
C SER A 251 -10.72 11.21 0.07
N PHE A 252 -11.22 10.42 -0.87
CA PHE A 252 -10.51 10.05 -2.07
C PHE A 252 -10.29 11.21 -3.06
N LEU A 253 -11.30 12.06 -3.32
CA LEU A 253 -11.15 13.27 -4.13
C LEU A 253 -10.17 14.26 -3.50
N TYR A 254 -10.18 14.39 -2.18
CA TYR A 254 -9.15 15.15 -1.46
C TYR A 254 -7.75 14.60 -1.74
N HIS A 255 -7.57 13.28 -1.68
CA HIS A 255 -6.28 12.65 -2.00
C HIS A 255 -5.87 12.82 -3.46
N ILE A 256 -6.81 12.83 -4.42
CA ILE A 256 -6.50 13.13 -5.83
C ILE A 256 -6.05 14.56 -5.98
N SER A 257 -6.84 15.54 -5.53
CA SER A 257 -6.46 16.95 -5.63
C SER A 257 -5.09 17.18 -4.99
N VAL A 258 -4.84 16.58 -3.82
CA VAL A 258 -3.56 16.66 -3.13
C VAL A 258 -2.43 15.96 -3.91
N THR A 259 -2.67 14.78 -4.48
CA THR A 259 -1.65 14.02 -5.21
C THR A 259 -1.34 14.68 -6.55
N GLU A 260 -2.35 15.11 -7.30
CA GLU A 260 -2.23 15.85 -8.55
C GLU A 260 -1.53 17.19 -8.33
N MET A 261 -1.90 17.96 -7.30
CA MET A 261 -1.18 19.19 -6.98
C MET A 261 0.28 18.92 -6.58
N ALA A 262 0.55 17.72 -6.03
CA ALA A 262 1.89 17.31 -5.70
C ALA A 262 2.65 16.71 -6.90
N THR A 263 2.00 16.27 -7.98
CA THR A 263 2.62 15.51 -9.07
C THR A 263 2.16 15.91 -10.46
N CYS A 264 3.09 15.93 -11.41
CA CYS A 264 2.78 16.15 -12.81
C CYS A 264 2.25 14.87 -13.46
N TRP A 265 1.03 14.42 -13.10
CA TRP A 265 0.37 13.31 -13.80
C TRP A 265 0.29 13.61 -15.29
N ARG A 266 0.56 12.61 -16.11
CA ARG A 266 0.28 12.69 -17.54
C ARG A 266 -1.19 12.37 -17.77
N VAL A 267 -1.68 12.71 -18.95
CA VAL A 267 -3.06 12.42 -19.37
C VAL A 267 -3.39 10.94 -19.22
N GLU A 268 -2.44 10.06 -19.53
CA GLU A 268 -2.61 8.61 -19.39
C GLU A 268 -2.75 8.18 -17.92
N ASP A 269 -2.07 8.86 -17.01
CA ASP A 269 -2.17 8.60 -15.58
C ASP A 269 -3.53 9.06 -15.04
N HIS A 270 -4.04 10.22 -15.50
CA HIS A 270 -5.41 10.67 -15.24
C HIS A 270 -6.47 9.70 -15.77
N ILE A 271 -6.32 9.23 -17.01
CA ILE A 271 -7.25 8.26 -17.62
C ILE A 271 -7.25 6.96 -16.82
N ALA A 272 -6.08 6.42 -16.48
CA ALA A 272 -5.98 5.18 -15.71
C ALA A 272 -6.64 5.32 -14.34
N ALA A 273 -6.38 6.43 -13.64
CA ALA A 273 -7.00 6.76 -12.38
C ALA A 273 -8.53 6.83 -12.55
N MET A 274 -9.02 7.58 -13.54
CA MET A 274 -10.46 7.78 -13.80
C MET A 274 -11.18 6.48 -14.07
N ARG A 275 -10.60 5.60 -14.90
CA ARG A 275 -11.18 4.29 -15.17
C ARG A 275 -11.28 3.44 -13.91
N TYR A 276 -10.26 3.44 -13.07
CA TYR A 276 -10.29 2.70 -11.81
C TYR A 276 -11.37 3.22 -10.88
N MET A 277 -11.45 4.54 -10.69
CA MET A 277 -12.39 5.19 -9.79
C MET A 277 -13.84 5.04 -10.21
N THR A 278 -14.13 5.27 -11.49
CA THR A 278 -15.48 5.12 -12.01
C THR A 278 -15.94 3.68 -11.81
N PHE A 279 -15.03 2.71 -11.94
CA PHE A 279 -15.35 1.30 -11.71
C PHE A 279 -15.68 1.01 -10.24
N ASP A 280 -14.91 1.55 -9.29
CA ASP A 280 -15.18 1.44 -7.85
C ASP A 280 -16.47 2.19 -7.47
N ALA A 281 -16.74 3.34 -8.10
CA ALA A 281 -17.89 4.18 -7.82
C ALA A 281 -19.25 3.55 -8.19
N PHE A 282 -19.24 2.63 -9.16
CA PHE A 282 -20.40 1.80 -9.50
C PHE A 282 -20.38 0.44 -8.78
N GLU A 283 -19.48 0.26 -7.82
CA GLU A 283 -19.31 -0.97 -7.04
C GLU A 283 -19.13 -2.22 -7.92
N ILE A 284 -18.57 -2.04 -9.13
CA ILE A 284 -18.34 -3.15 -10.05
C ILE A 284 -17.20 -4.00 -9.50
N ARG A 285 -17.42 -5.32 -9.44
CA ARG A 285 -16.44 -6.24 -8.84
C ARG A 285 -15.11 -6.22 -9.59
N HIS A 286 -14.06 -5.76 -8.92
CA HIS A 286 -12.70 -5.84 -9.46
C HIS A 286 -12.21 -7.30 -9.53
N THR A 287 -11.80 -7.75 -10.73
CA THR A 287 -11.00 -8.98 -10.93
C THR A 287 -9.49 -8.69 -10.86
N CYS A 288 -9.15 -7.48 -10.45
CA CYS A 288 -7.80 -6.95 -10.39
C CYS A 288 -6.96 -7.64 -9.30
N CYS A 289 -5.63 -7.61 -9.47
CA CYS A 289 -4.70 -8.11 -8.45
C CYS A 289 -4.84 -7.33 -7.14
N ASN A 290 -5.13 -8.00 -6.02
CA ASN A 290 -5.05 -7.43 -4.69
C ASN A 290 -3.73 -7.87 -4.00
N PRO A 291 -2.84 -6.95 -3.62
CA PRO A 291 -1.58 -7.28 -2.94
C PRO A 291 -1.75 -7.91 -1.55
N ILE A 292 -2.90 -7.77 -0.88
CA ILE A 292 -3.16 -8.48 0.39
C ILE A 292 -3.39 -9.98 0.16
N LEU A 293 -3.88 -10.38 -1.03
CA LEU A 293 -4.05 -11.78 -1.41
C LEU A 293 -2.74 -12.43 -1.90
N LEU A 294 -1.58 -11.80 -1.62
CA LEU A 294 -0.30 -12.50 -1.62
C LEU A 294 -0.40 -13.63 -0.57
N PRO A 295 -0.28 -14.90 -0.97
CA PRO A 295 -0.66 -15.99 -0.11
C PRO A 295 0.26 -16.02 1.11
N GLN A 296 -0.34 -15.93 2.29
CA GLN A 296 -0.02 -16.92 3.31
C GLN A 296 -0.32 -18.27 2.66
N GLU A 297 0.70 -19.12 2.55
CA GLU A 297 0.54 -20.49 2.04
C GLU A 297 -0.70 -21.13 2.69
N GLY A 298 -1.77 -21.40 1.92
CA GLY A 298 -2.91 -22.19 2.39
C GLY A 298 -4.33 -21.66 2.13
N HIS A 299 -4.55 -20.40 1.77
CA HIS A 299 -5.90 -19.91 1.48
C HIS A 299 -6.16 -19.77 -0.02
N CYS A 300 -6.67 -20.84 -0.63
CA CYS A 300 -7.36 -20.76 -1.91
C CYS A 300 -8.71 -20.08 -1.66
N THR A 301 -8.96 -18.97 -2.33
CA THR A 301 -10.33 -18.46 -2.52
C THR A 301 -10.96 -19.28 -3.64
N ASP A 302 -11.40 -20.50 -3.31
CA ASP A 302 -12.24 -21.31 -4.20
C ASP A 302 -13.67 -20.75 -4.32
N ASP A 303 -14.01 -19.69 -3.57
CA ASP A 303 -15.30 -19.00 -3.63
C ASP A 303 -15.33 -17.91 -4.74
N LEU A 304 -14.79 -18.22 -5.92
CA LEU A 304 -15.09 -17.47 -7.15
C LEU A 304 -16.29 -18.12 -7.82
N ASP A 305 -17.41 -18.23 -7.10
CA ASP A 305 -18.69 -18.55 -7.71
C ASP A 305 -18.99 -17.49 -8.79
N SER A 306 -19.36 -17.97 -9.97
CA SER A 306 -19.78 -17.15 -11.11
C SER A 306 -21.05 -16.39 -10.74
N ILE A 307 -20.88 -15.12 -10.38
CA ILE A 307 -21.97 -14.18 -10.16
C ILE A 307 -22.04 -13.31 -11.41
N GLU A 308 -23.25 -13.15 -11.95
CA GLU A 308 -23.57 -12.29 -13.08
C GLU A 308 -22.98 -10.89 -12.83
N GLU A 309 -22.09 -10.43 -13.72
CA GLU A 309 -21.66 -9.03 -13.72
C GLU A 309 -22.92 -8.18 -13.93
N ASP A 310 -23.11 -7.10 -13.15
CA ASP A 310 -24.22 -6.18 -13.37
C ASP A 310 -24.03 -5.46 -14.71
N ASP A 311 -24.63 -6.02 -15.76
CA ASP A 311 -24.54 -5.55 -17.14
C ASP A 311 -24.99 -4.09 -17.27
N ALA A 312 -25.91 -3.61 -16.42
CA ALA A 312 -26.36 -2.22 -16.44
C ALA A 312 -25.26 -1.26 -15.99
N SER A 313 -24.65 -1.54 -14.84
CA SER A 313 -23.53 -0.76 -14.29
C SER A 313 -22.31 -0.79 -15.22
N LEU A 314 -22.01 -1.92 -15.85
CA LEU A 314 -20.95 -2.03 -16.85
C LEU A 314 -21.20 -1.17 -18.10
N ASN A 315 -22.45 -1.13 -18.60
CA ASN A 315 -22.78 -0.31 -19.76
C ASN A 315 -22.67 1.19 -19.45
N VAL A 316 -23.12 1.62 -18.26
CA VAL A 316 -22.96 3.00 -17.79
C VAL A 316 -21.48 3.35 -17.67
N PHE A 317 -20.68 2.45 -17.08
CA PHE A 317 -19.23 2.59 -16.98
C PHE A 317 -18.59 2.84 -18.36
N GLU A 318 -18.76 1.94 -19.33
CA GLU A 318 -18.09 2.08 -20.65
C GLU A 318 -18.48 3.37 -21.38
N ASN A 319 -19.74 3.82 -21.26
CA ASN A 319 -20.19 5.08 -21.84
C ASN A 319 -19.53 6.30 -21.18
N LEU A 320 -19.47 6.33 -19.84
CA LEU A 320 -18.82 7.40 -19.09
C LEU A 320 -17.31 7.45 -19.35
N ILE A 321 -16.67 6.30 -19.50
CA ILE A 321 -15.25 6.25 -19.83
C ILE A 321 -14.96 6.93 -21.17
N LEU A 322 -15.79 6.73 -22.20
CA LEU A 322 -15.63 7.41 -23.48
C LEU A 322 -15.80 8.93 -23.34
N GLU A 323 -16.82 9.37 -22.60
CA GLU A 323 -17.07 10.80 -22.31
C GLU A 323 -15.86 11.43 -21.59
N PHE A 324 -15.39 10.79 -20.53
CA PHE A 324 -14.28 11.29 -19.70
C PHE A 324 -12.93 11.25 -20.42
N GLU A 325 -12.63 10.18 -21.18
CA GLU A 325 -11.39 10.11 -21.97
C GLU A 325 -11.33 11.22 -23.02
N GLU A 326 -12.43 11.50 -23.72
CA GLU A 326 -12.50 12.59 -24.69
C GLU A 326 -12.27 13.95 -24.01
N GLU A 327 -12.88 14.17 -22.85
CA GLU A 327 -12.75 15.41 -22.09
C GLU A 327 -11.32 15.63 -21.54
N LEU A 328 -10.72 14.59 -20.96
CA LEU A 328 -9.33 14.64 -20.49
C LEU A 328 -8.36 14.92 -21.66
N GLN A 329 -8.59 14.33 -22.83
CA GLN A 329 -7.77 14.58 -24.02
C GLN A 329 -7.96 16.00 -24.56
N LYS A 330 -9.19 16.54 -24.60
CA LYS A 330 -9.46 17.93 -24.99
C LYS A 330 -8.73 18.90 -24.09
N ARG A 331 -8.83 18.69 -22.78
CA ARG A 331 -8.13 19.47 -21.75
C ARG A 331 -6.62 19.44 -21.95
N ALA A 332 -6.05 18.26 -22.17
CA ALA A 332 -4.63 18.12 -22.47
C ALA A 332 -4.21 18.90 -23.74
N ALA A 333 -5.00 18.83 -24.81
CA ALA A 333 -4.71 19.49 -26.09
C ALA A 333 -4.83 21.02 -26.01
N SER A 334 -5.68 21.55 -25.12
CA SER A 334 -5.81 23.00 -24.88
C SER A 334 -4.68 23.60 -24.06
N THR A 335 -3.79 22.79 -23.49
CA THR A 335 -2.84 23.25 -22.46
C THR A 335 -1.50 23.67 -23.05
N SER A 336 -1.22 24.97 -22.98
CA SER A 336 0.12 25.52 -23.20
C SER A 336 0.94 25.68 -21.91
N SER A 337 0.37 25.65 -20.69
CA SER A 337 1.17 25.80 -19.44
C SER A 337 0.44 25.77 -18.07
N GLU A 338 -0.87 25.49 -17.95
CA GLU A 338 -1.56 25.59 -16.64
C GLU A 338 -1.69 24.24 -15.90
N PRO A 339 -1.16 24.11 -14.67
CA PRO A 339 -1.24 22.88 -13.86
C PRO A 339 -2.64 22.53 -13.34
N THR A 340 -3.61 23.45 -13.40
CA THR A 340 -4.94 23.32 -12.74
C THR A 340 -6.03 22.73 -13.63
N VAL A 341 -5.68 22.32 -14.86
CA VAL A 341 -6.65 21.94 -15.89
C VAL A 341 -7.36 20.61 -15.58
N PHE A 342 -6.68 19.69 -14.88
CA PHE A 342 -7.28 18.41 -14.47
C PHE A 342 -7.91 18.47 -13.07
N VAL A 343 -7.50 19.40 -12.20
CA VAL A 343 -8.14 19.62 -10.90
C VAL A 343 -9.64 19.87 -11.05
N ASP A 344 -10.06 20.73 -11.97
CA ASP A 344 -11.47 20.97 -12.25
C ASP A 344 -12.21 19.69 -12.68
N PHE A 345 -11.56 18.80 -13.43
CA PHE A 345 -12.18 17.54 -13.87
C PHE A 345 -12.59 16.71 -12.65
N TRP A 346 -11.68 16.58 -11.68
CA TRP A 346 -11.91 15.80 -10.47
C TRP A 346 -12.80 16.47 -9.46
N GLU A 347 -12.72 17.80 -9.33
CA GLU A 347 -13.49 18.53 -8.32
C GLU A 347 -14.93 18.82 -8.77
N THR A 348 -15.17 18.94 -10.08
CA THR A 348 -16.48 19.38 -10.59
C THR A 348 -17.11 18.34 -11.51
N LEU A 349 -16.47 17.98 -12.62
CA LEU A 349 -17.10 17.20 -13.68
C LEU A 349 -17.34 15.75 -13.28
N TRP A 350 -16.27 15.03 -12.89
CA TRP A 350 -16.35 13.62 -12.49
C TRP A 350 -17.39 13.39 -11.39
N PRO A 351 -17.35 14.08 -10.23
CA PRO A 351 -18.30 13.80 -9.15
C PRO A 351 -19.75 14.11 -9.53
N ALA A 352 -19.99 15.18 -10.30
CA ALA A 352 -21.34 15.52 -10.76
C ALA A 352 -21.93 14.44 -11.68
N ARG A 353 -21.13 13.95 -12.64
CA ARG A 353 -21.58 12.92 -13.59
C ARG A 353 -21.77 11.56 -12.93
N ILE A 354 -20.89 11.18 -12.00
CA ILE A 354 -21.06 9.95 -11.20
C ILE A 354 -22.35 10.02 -10.36
N ALA A 355 -22.62 11.16 -9.71
CA ALA A 355 -23.85 11.34 -8.93
C ALA A 355 -25.11 11.23 -9.81
N GLU A 356 -25.11 11.86 -10.98
CA GLU A 356 -26.24 11.82 -11.92
C GLU A 356 -26.53 10.39 -12.41
N GLU A 357 -25.52 9.64 -12.83
CA GLU A 357 -25.72 8.28 -13.33
C GLU A 357 -26.07 7.30 -12.19
N ASN A 358 -25.51 7.48 -10.99
CA ASN A 358 -25.94 6.72 -9.81
C ASN A 358 -27.40 7.01 -9.44
N GLU A 359 -27.88 8.26 -9.57
CA GLU A 359 -29.29 8.60 -9.37
C GLU A 359 -30.19 7.92 -10.42
N LYS A 360 -29.74 7.86 -11.69
CA LYS A 360 -30.48 7.15 -12.75
C LYS A 360 -30.54 5.64 -12.49
N LEU A 361 -29.42 5.01 -12.09
CA LEU A 361 -29.38 3.60 -11.75
C LEU A 361 -30.27 3.28 -10.54
N ALA A 362 -30.21 4.11 -9.49
CA ALA A 362 -31.07 3.98 -8.32
C ALA A 362 -32.55 4.20 -8.66
N GLY A 363 -32.87 5.18 -9.50
CA GLY A 363 -34.22 5.48 -9.96
C GLY A 363 -34.80 4.46 -10.94
N SER A 364 -33.95 3.63 -11.55
CA SER A 364 -34.34 2.55 -12.47
C SER A 364 -34.69 1.26 -11.74
N ASN A 365 -34.33 1.13 -10.46
CA ASN A 365 -34.40 -0.12 -9.71
C ASN A 365 -35.61 -0.16 -8.77
N ILE A 366 -36.72 -0.62 -9.34
CA ILE A 366 -37.54 -1.74 -8.87
C ILE A 366 -38.85 -1.64 -9.67
N SER A 367 -39.09 -2.60 -10.56
CA SER A 367 -40.41 -2.75 -11.15
C SER A 367 -41.45 -3.03 -10.05
N ASP A 368 -42.71 -2.61 -10.25
CA ASP A 368 -43.78 -2.93 -9.29
C ASP A 368 -43.89 -4.44 -9.02
N SER A 369 -43.46 -5.29 -9.95
CA SER A 369 -43.36 -6.74 -9.76
C SER A 369 -42.23 -7.15 -8.80
N GLU A 370 -41.04 -6.58 -8.95
CA GLU A 370 -39.90 -6.88 -8.07
C GLU A 370 -40.14 -6.35 -6.66
N ARG A 371 -40.80 -5.19 -6.55
CA ARG A 371 -41.22 -4.63 -5.26
C ARG A 371 -42.13 -5.58 -4.52
N ARG A 372 -43.15 -6.09 -5.21
CA ARG A 372 -44.13 -7.03 -4.66
C ARG A 372 -43.49 -8.36 -4.29
N ASN A 373 -42.57 -8.88 -5.11
CA ASN A 373 -41.85 -10.11 -4.79
C ASN A 373 -40.95 -9.94 -3.54
N ALA A 374 -40.29 -8.80 -3.39
CA ALA A 374 -39.49 -8.50 -2.20
C ALA A 374 -40.39 -8.34 -0.95
N GLU A 375 -41.55 -7.70 -1.08
CA GLU A 375 -42.56 -7.58 -0.01
C GLU A 375 -43.11 -8.96 0.39
N GLU A 376 -43.34 -9.87 -0.57
CA GLU A 376 -43.74 -11.27 -0.31
C GLU A 376 -42.67 -12.07 0.45
N LEU A 377 -41.39 -11.70 0.27
CA LEU A 377 -40.25 -12.24 1.03
C LEU A 377 -40.04 -11.55 2.39
N GLY A 378 -40.90 -10.60 2.76
CA GLY A 378 -40.88 -9.91 4.05
C GLY A 378 -40.01 -8.65 4.12
N VAL A 379 -39.56 -8.11 2.97
CA VAL A 379 -38.85 -6.83 2.92
C VAL A 379 -39.85 -5.70 3.18
N ILE A 380 -39.60 -4.90 4.23
CA ILE A 380 -40.38 -3.70 4.55
C ILE A 380 -39.60 -2.49 4.04
N TRP A 381 -40.22 -1.71 3.16
CA TRP A 381 -39.62 -0.49 2.62
C TRP A 381 -39.83 0.69 3.57
N ASP A 382 -38.75 1.38 3.95
CA ASP A 382 -38.84 2.64 4.69
C ASP A 382 -39.44 3.72 3.77
N ASP A 383 -40.65 4.16 4.09
CA ASP A 383 -41.36 5.17 3.33
C ASP A 383 -40.87 6.58 3.72
N PRO A 384 -40.25 7.36 2.82
CA PRO A 384 -39.77 8.71 3.16
C PRO A 384 -40.91 9.69 3.51
N VAL A 385 -42.17 9.33 3.23
CA VAL A 385 -43.35 10.16 3.49
C VAL A 385 -43.86 10.04 4.94
N LYS A 386 -43.35 9.13 5.77
CA LYS A 386 -43.74 9.00 7.19
C LYS A 386 -42.82 9.71 8.19
N LEU A 387 -42.08 10.74 7.76
CA LEU A 387 -41.40 11.71 8.63
C LEU A 387 -42.36 12.79 9.19
N GLY A 388 -43.63 12.43 9.39
CA GLY A 388 -44.68 13.30 9.95
C GLY A 388 -45.42 12.67 11.13
N CYS A 389 -44.90 11.61 11.75
CA CYS A 389 -45.41 11.16 13.04
C CYS A 389 -44.91 12.13 14.11
N GLU A 390 -45.83 12.67 14.91
CA GLU A 390 -45.53 13.48 16.08
C GLU A 390 -44.38 12.84 16.89
N PRO A 391 -43.43 13.63 17.40
CA PRO A 391 -42.28 13.08 18.08
C PRO A 391 -42.77 12.31 19.32
N THR A 392 -42.67 10.98 19.28
CA THR A 392 -42.51 10.21 20.50
C THR A 392 -41.37 10.86 21.28
N PRO A 393 -41.58 11.24 22.56
CA PRO A 393 -40.57 11.95 23.32
C PRO A 393 -39.27 11.15 23.26
N ALA A 394 -38.20 11.82 22.85
CA ALA A 394 -36.90 11.20 22.73
C ALA A 394 -36.58 10.46 24.05
N PRO A 395 -36.16 9.18 24.01
CA PRO A 395 -35.69 8.54 25.22
C PRO A 395 -34.55 9.38 25.78
N ASP A 396 -34.59 9.62 27.10
CA ASP A 396 -33.65 10.48 27.79
C ASP A 396 -32.22 10.19 27.32
N LYS A 397 -31.53 11.23 26.86
CA LYS A 397 -30.14 11.13 26.42
C LYS A 397 -29.31 10.61 27.59
N ASN A 398 -28.52 9.56 27.35
CA ASN A 398 -27.60 9.02 28.36
C ASN A 398 -26.73 10.17 28.89
N PRO A 399 -26.82 10.51 30.18
CA PRO A 399 -26.13 11.68 30.73
C PRO A 399 -24.63 11.44 30.95
N TYR A 400 -24.14 10.21 30.73
CA TYR A 400 -22.76 9.80 30.97
C TYR A 400 -21.96 9.71 29.66
N GLU A 401 -20.67 10.06 29.73
CA GLU A 401 -19.76 9.95 28.57
C GLU A 401 -19.32 8.49 28.35
N THR A 402 -19.04 8.11 27.10
CA THR A 402 -18.75 6.71 26.69
C THR A 402 -17.55 6.06 27.40
N HIS A 403 -16.66 6.86 27.98
CA HIS A 403 -15.51 6.38 28.75
C HIS A 403 -15.83 6.11 30.23
N GLN A 404 -17.02 6.47 30.70
CA GLN A 404 -17.50 6.27 32.08
C GLN A 404 -18.24 4.93 32.17
N ILE A 405 -18.06 4.20 33.28
CA ILE A 405 -18.67 2.86 33.43
C ILE A 405 -20.20 2.95 33.57
N GLU A 406 -20.70 4.07 34.11
CA GLU A 406 -22.10 4.43 34.26
C GLU A 406 -22.82 4.56 32.92
N HIS A 407 -22.10 4.98 31.86
CA HIS A 407 -22.64 5.01 30.50
C HIS A 407 -23.08 3.61 30.06
N TRP A 408 -22.24 2.60 30.29
CA TRP A 408 -22.51 1.23 29.86
C TRP A 408 -23.55 0.54 30.74
N TYR A 409 -23.60 0.84 32.04
CA TYR A 409 -24.70 0.38 32.90
C TYR A 409 -26.04 0.96 32.48
N TYR A 410 -26.09 2.25 32.13
CA TYR A 410 -27.31 2.90 31.62
C TYR A 410 -27.77 2.32 30.29
N GLU A 411 -26.86 1.99 29.36
CA GLU A 411 -27.23 1.31 28.10
C GLU A 411 -27.64 -0.16 28.34
N LEU A 412 -27.03 -0.87 29.30
CA LEU A 412 -27.39 -2.24 29.66
C LEU A 412 -28.79 -2.34 30.27
N GLU A 413 -29.17 -1.40 31.14
CA GLU A 413 -30.52 -1.36 31.75
C GLU A 413 -31.63 -1.14 30.70
N LYS A 414 -31.36 -0.44 29.60
CA LYS A 414 -32.31 -0.30 28.49
C LYS A 414 -32.61 -1.62 27.78
N ILE A 415 -31.64 -2.54 27.76
CA ILE A 415 -31.73 -3.81 27.04
C ILE A 415 -32.35 -4.89 27.93
N SER A 416 -32.13 -4.82 29.25
CA SER A 416 -32.70 -5.76 30.22
C SER A 416 -33.10 -5.06 31.51
N PRO A 417 -34.26 -4.38 31.54
CA PRO A 417 -34.77 -3.78 32.77
C PRO A 417 -35.13 -4.89 33.77
N ALA A 418 -34.74 -4.70 35.03
CA ALA A 418 -34.95 -5.67 36.12
C ALA A 418 -36.43 -5.85 36.51
#